data_AF-A0A1X0Q615-F1
#
_entry.id   AF-A0A1X0Q615-F1
#
_cell.length_a   1.000
_cell.length_b   1.000
_cell.length_c   1.000
_cell.angle_alpha   90.00
_cell.angle_beta   90.00
_cell.angle_gamma   90.00
#
_symmetry.space_group_name_H-M   'P 1'
#
loop_
_entity.id
_entity.type
_entity.pdbx_description
1 polymer ?
#
loop_
_entity_poly.entity_id
_entity_poly.type
_entity_poly.pdbx_seq_one_letter_code
_entity_poly.pdbx_strand_id
1 'polypeptide(L)' 'MDSKSPKTLSGAIKCLGGCAIQGIACGSCGYIMGNIARNAAVARAKQKKFTSSYFLLLIFGELVGLLSLVLGMLILSTAK' A
#
# COMPACT_ATOMS: atom_id res chain seq x y z
N MET A 1 28.18 -3.32 0.26
CA MET A 1 26.85 -3.22 -0.39
C MET A 1 26.81 -4.29 -1.46
N ASP A 2 26.37 -5.48 -1.10
CA ASP A 2 26.31 -6.63 -2.01
C ASP A 2 25.31 -6.35 -3.14
N SER A 3 25.77 -6.53 -4.37
CA SER A 3 24.98 -6.40 -5.59
C SER A 3 23.74 -7.32 -5.53
N LYS A 4 22.58 -6.77 -5.13
CA LYS A 4 21.24 -7.36 -5.29
C LYS A 4 20.81 -7.37 -6.76
N SER A 5 21.71 -7.70 -7.68
CA SER A 5 21.34 -7.96 -9.06
C SER A 5 20.76 -9.37 -9.12
N PRO A 6 19.57 -9.59 -9.72
CA PRO A 6 19.03 -10.92 -9.89
C PRO A 6 20.04 -11.74 -10.72
N LYS A 7 20.67 -12.74 -10.09
CA LYS A 7 21.71 -13.57 -10.71
C LYS A 7 21.14 -14.51 -11.79
N THR A 8 19.82 -14.61 -11.87
CA THR A 8 19.05 -15.43 -12.81
C THR A 8 17.85 -14.65 -13.34
N LEU A 9 17.50 -14.87 -14.62
CA LEU A 9 16.34 -14.27 -15.29
C LEU A 9 15.03 -14.55 -14.52
N SER A 10 14.91 -15.74 -13.92
CA SER A 10 13.76 -16.11 -13.07
C SER A 10 13.66 -15.24 -11.82
N GLY A 11 14.78 -14.88 -11.17
CA GLY A 11 14.81 -13.95 -10.05
C GLY A 11 14.38 -12.54 -10.45
N ALA A 12 14.82 -12.07 -11.63
CA ALA A 12 14.43 -10.76 -12.15
C ALA A 12 12.91 -10.67 -12.41
N ILE A 13 12.31 -11.71 -12.99
CA ILE A 13 10.85 -11.77 -13.24
C ILE A 13 10.07 -11.79 -11.94
N LYS A 14 10.53 -12.52 -10.90
CA LYS A 14 9.89 -12.52 -9.58
C LYS A 14 9.98 -11.15 -8.89
N CYS A 15 11.12 -10.47 -8.99
CA CYS A 15 11.27 -9.09 -8.49
C CYS A 15 10.31 -8.14 -9.21
N LEU A 16 10.24 -8.21 -10.55
CA LEU A 16 9.36 -7.36 -11.35
C LEU A 16 7.88 -7.61 -11.01
N GLY A 17 7.48 -8.88 -10.86
CA GLY A 17 6.13 -9.25 -10.44
C GLY A 17 5.78 -8.75 -9.04
N GLY A 18 6.71 -8.86 -8.09
CA GLY A 18 6.54 -8.31 -6.73
C GLY A 18 6.36 -6.79 -6.74
N CYS A 19 7.20 -6.06 -7.48
CA CYS A 19 7.09 -4.61 -7.62
C CYS A 19 5.80 -4.17 -8.33
N ALA A 20 5.34 -4.91 -9.34
CA ALA A 20 4.11 -4.60 -10.06
C ALA A 20 2.88 -4.77 -9.15
N ILE A 21 2.79 -5.88 -8.42
CA ILE A 21 1.71 -6.14 -7.47
C ILE A 21 1.69 -5.08 -6.38
N GLN A 22 2.86 -4.76 -5.82
CA GLN A 22 3.02 -3.72 -4.80
C GLN A 22 2.61 -2.34 -5.33
N GLY A 23 3.04 -1.98 -6.55
CA GLY A 23 2.68 -0.71 -7.18
C GLY A 23 1.17 -0.55 -7.37
N ILE A 24 0.49 -1.60 -7.87
CA ILE A 24 -0.96 -1.60 -8.07
C ILE A 24 -1.69 -1.47 -6.73
N ALA A 25 -1.29 -2.25 -5.73
CA ALA A 25 -1.92 -2.23 -4.42
C ALA A 25 -1.77 -0.87 -3.72
N CYS A 26 -0.55 -0.30 -3.69
CA CYS A 26 -0.32 1.03 -3.14
C CYS A 26 -1.10 2.12 -3.92
N GLY A 27 -1.17 2.02 -5.25
CA GLY A 27 -1.93 2.94 -6.09
C GLY A 27 -3.43 2.91 -5.80
N SER A 28 -4.03 1.72 -5.74
CA SER A 28 -5.45 1.55 -5.39
C SER A 28 -5.74 2.00 -3.96
N CYS A 29 -4.85 1.70 -3.02
CA CYS A 29 -4.99 2.11 -1.63
C CYS A 29 -4.98 3.64 -1.51
N GLY A 30 -4.02 4.31 -2.15
CA GLY A 30 -3.94 5.77 -2.18
C GLY A 30 -5.17 6.44 -2.81
N TYR A 31 -5.73 5.86 -3.88
CA TYR A 31 -6.96 6.36 -4.50
C TYR A 31 -8.17 6.29 -3.56
N ILE A 32 -8.39 5.14 -2.91
CA ILE A 32 -9.49 4.96 -1.95
C ILE A 32 -9.30 5.89 -0.75
N MET A 33 -8.08 5.97 -0.23
CA MET A 33 -7.73 6.81 0.91
C MET A 33 -7.98 8.29 0.64
N GLY A 34 -7.61 8.77 -0.55
CA GLY A 34 -7.85 10.15 -0.98
C GLY A 34 -9.35 10.47 -1.05
N ASN A 35 -10.16 9.51 -1.52
CA ASN A 35 -11.61 9.70 -1.58
C ASN A 35 -12.26 9.69 -0.18
N ILE A 36 -11.79 8.81 0.72
CA ILE A 36 -12.21 8.79 2.13
C ILE A 36 -11.81 10.11 2.81
N ALA A 37 -10.58 10.59 2.61
CA ALA A 37 -10.09 11.84 3.18
C ALA A 37 -10.90 13.06 2.71
N ARG A 38 -11.28 13.09 1.42
CA ARG A 38 -12.16 14.13 0.87
C ARG A 38 -13.53 14.13 1.56
N ASN A 39 -14.14 12.95 1.68
CA ASN A 39 -15.43 12.81 2.36
C ASN A 39 -15.32 13.13 3.87
N ALA A 40 -14.23 12.74 4.51
CA ALA A 40 -13.94 13.06 5.91
C ALA A 40 -13.79 14.56 6.12
N ALA A 41 -13.12 15.29 5.22
CA ALA A 41 -12.96 16.74 5.30
C ALA A 41 -14.32 17.45 5.19
N VAL A 42 -15.17 17.04 4.23
CA VAL A 42 -16.52 17.59 4.07
C VAL A 42 -17.41 17.24 5.26
N ALA A 43 -17.35 16.00 5.75
CA ALA A 43 -18.12 15.56 6.91
C ALA A 43 -17.65 16.27 8.20
N ARG A 44 -16.35 16.49 8.39
CA ARG A 44 -15.79 17.24 9.52
C ARG A 44 -16.25 18.69 9.52
N ALA A 45 -16.41 19.30 8.35
CA ALA A 45 -16.97 20.64 8.22
C ALA A 45 -18.46 20.71 8.64
N LYS A 46 -19.23 19.62 8.44
CA LYS A 46 -20.67 19.55 8.76
C LYS A 46 -20.97 19.01 10.16
N GLN A 47 -20.21 18.03 10.64
CA GLN A 47 -20.46 17.32 11.91
C GLN A 47 -19.14 16.94 12.60
N LYS A 48 -18.69 17.77 13.56
CA LYS A 48 -17.44 17.54 14.32
C LYS A 48 -17.42 16.22 15.12
N LYS A 49 -18.58 15.65 15.44
CA LYS A 49 -18.71 14.44 16.29
C LYS A 49 -18.15 13.16 15.62
N PHE A 50 -18.15 13.07 14.29
CA PHE A 50 -17.75 11.85 13.58
C PHE A 50 -16.26 11.75 13.24
N THR A 51 -15.45 12.71 13.69
CA THR A 51 -14.02 12.79 13.35
C THR A 51 -13.26 11.48 13.67
N SER A 52 -13.54 10.84 14.81
CA SER A 52 -12.84 9.60 15.20
C SER A 52 -13.14 8.41 14.27
N SER A 53 -14.38 8.26 13.79
CA SER A 53 -14.75 7.16 12.88
C SER A 53 -14.06 7.27 11.52
N TYR A 54 -13.88 8.48 11.02
CA TYR A 54 -13.10 8.71 9.79
C TYR A 54 -11.60 8.45 9.97
N PHE A 55 -11.06 8.78 11.16
CA PHE A 55 -9.68 8.49 11.48
C PHE A 55 -9.41 6.98 11.55
N LEU A 56 -10.37 6.22 12.11
CA LEU A 56 -10.35 4.75 12.09
C LEU A 56 -10.37 4.19 10.65
N LEU A 57 -11.24 4.70 9.78
CA LEU A 57 -11.30 4.29 8.37
C LEU A 57 -9.98 4.55 7.63
N LEU A 58 -9.32 5.68 7.89
CA LEU A 58 -8.00 5.97 7.35
C LEU A 58 -6.97 4.95 7.88
N ILE A 59 -6.92 4.68 9.19
CA ILE A 59 -5.98 3.70 9.75
C ILE A 59 -6.15 2.31 9.12
N PHE A 60 -7.39 1.84 8.94
CA PHE A 60 -7.66 0.56 8.29
C PHE A 60 -7.22 0.53 6.82
N GLY A 61 -7.41 1.64 6.09
CA GLY A 61 -6.95 1.78 4.71
C GLY A 61 -5.43 1.59 4.60
N GLU A 62 -4.65 2.31 5.42
CA GLU A 62 -3.19 2.18 5.42
C GLU A 62 -2.72 0.80 5.87
N LEU A 63 -3.44 0.14 6.78
CA LEU A 63 -3.07 -1.19 7.25
C LEU A 63 -3.07 -2.22 6.09
N VAL A 64 -3.99 -2.08 5.14
CA VAL A 64 -4.02 -2.88 3.90
C VAL A 64 -2.84 -2.55 2.98
N GLY A 65 -2.51 -1.25 2.84
CA GLY A 65 -1.36 -0.80 2.06
C GLY A 65 -0.03 -1.35 2.59
N LEU A 66 0.17 -1.28 3.90
CA LEU A 66 1.33 -1.85 4.59
C LEU A 66 1.40 -3.37 4.44
N LEU A 67 0.27 -4.08 4.49
CA LEU A 67 0.24 -5.53 4.29
C LEU A 67 0.73 -5.91 2.88
N SER A 68 0.32 -5.15 1.87
CA SER A 68 0.77 -5.38 0.49
C SER A 68 2.26 -5.10 0.32
N LEU A 69 2.78 -4.06 0.98
CA LEU A 69 4.21 -3.77 1.01
C LEU A 69 5.03 -4.91 1.62
N VAL A 70 4.54 -5.49 2.73
CA VAL A 70 5.16 -6.67 3.36
C VAL A 70 5.17 -7.87 2.41
N LEU A 71 4.07 -8.12 1.70
CA LEU A 71 3.99 -9.20 0.70
C LEU A 71 4.98 -8.98 -0.45
N GLY A 72 5.10 -7.75 -0.96
CA GLY A 72 6.07 -7.40 -2.00
C GLY A 72 7.52 -7.65 -1.55
N MET A 73 7.85 -7.26 -0.31
CA MET A 73 9.17 -7.49 0.29
C MET A 73 9.45 -8.99 0.54
N LEU A 74 8.42 -9.78 0.88
CA LEU A 74 8.55 -11.22 1.09
C LEU A 74 8.81 -11.98 -0.22
N ILE A 75 8.13 -11.59 -1.30
CA ILE A 75 8.38 -12.10 -2.66
C ILE A 75 9.82 -11.76 -3.07
N LEU A 76 10.25 -10.51 -2.83
CA LEU A 76 11.61 -10.06 -3.11
C LEU A 76 12.67 -10.83 -2.31
N SER A 77 12.42 -11.10 -1.02
CA SER A 77 13.32 -11.89 -0.18
C SER A 77 13.43 -13.36 -0.60
N THR A 78 12.38 -13.90 -1.20
CA THR A 78 12.32 -15.28 -1.71
C THR A 78 12.93 -15.41 -3.11
N ALA A 79 13.11 -14.30 -3.83
CA ALA A 79 13.71 -14.25 -5.17
C ALA A 79 15.26 -14.34 -5.19
N LYS A 80 15.86 -14.85 -4.10
CA LYS A 80 17.30 -14.98 -3.91
C LYS A 80 17.92 -16.11 -4.71
#